data_AF-A0A8T2PEQ8-F1
#
_entry.id   AF-A0A8T2PEQ8-F1
#
_cell.length_a   1.000
_cell.length_b   1.000
_cell.length_c   1.000
_cell.angle_alpha   90.00
_cell.angle_beta   90.00
_cell.angle_gamma   90.00
#
_symmetry.space_group_name_H-M   'P 1'
#
loop_
_entity.id
_entity.type
_entity.pdbx_description
1 polymer ?
#
loop_
_entity_poly.entity_id
_entity_poly.type
_entity_poly.pdbx_seq_one_letter_code
_entity_poly.pdbx_strand_id
1 'polypeptide(L)'
;MDNFFSLSKEEVADNIPMMFITFPSAKDPTAKTRHPGKSCMTLLTMVKYEWFEEWKDSSVRKRGDDYYNYKMSIANKLFDWACIHFPKLKGKAVFMDAATPLTNAHYLGSQRGAMYSAEHNLARFEAEAVARNRCSTPVKNLFISVKFDLQA
;
A
#
# COMPACT_ATOMS: atom_id res chain seq x y z
N MET A 1 12.28 9.30 8.39
CA MET A 1 10.89 8.94 8.02
C MET A 1 9.89 9.79 8.80
N ASP A 2 10.17 10.11 10.05
CA ASP A 2 9.30 10.94 10.92
C ASP A 2 8.89 12.27 10.26
N ASN A 3 9.83 13.00 9.67
CA ASN A 3 9.53 14.24 8.94
C ASN A 3 8.55 14.05 7.77
N PHE A 4 8.61 12.91 7.08
CA PHE A 4 7.68 12.61 5.99
C PHE A 4 6.30 12.25 6.54
N PHE A 5 6.24 11.46 7.62
CA PHE A 5 4.96 11.13 8.25
C PHE A 5 4.34 12.27 9.04
N SER A 6 5.07 13.35 9.36
CA SER A 6 4.49 14.58 9.92
C SER A 6 3.80 15.46 8.90
N LEU A 7 3.99 15.21 7.59
CA LEU A 7 3.40 16.03 6.53
C LEU A 7 1.87 15.96 6.50
N SER A 8 1.27 17.06 6.03
CA SER A 8 -0.13 17.08 5.60
C SER A 8 -0.33 16.23 4.35
N LYS A 9 -1.58 15.83 4.06
CA LYS A 9 -1.85 14.95 2.91
C LYS A 9 -1.47 15.65 1.59
N GLU A 10 -1.62 16.97 1.52
CA GLU A 10 -1.35 17.82 0.36
C GLU A 10 0.14 17.82 -0.03
N GLU A 11 1.04 17.72 0.94
CA GLU A 11 2.49 17.78 0.72
C GLU A 11 3.10 16.42 0.29
N VAL A 12 2.37 15.32 0.46
CA VAL A 12 2.88 13.96 0.29
C VAL A 12 3.43 13.72 -1.11
N ALA A 13 2.69 14.14 -2.13
CA ALA A 13 2.99 13.81 -3.53
C ALA A 13 4.34 14.40 -3.99
N ASP A 14 4.76 15.53 -3.42
CA ASP A 14 6.01 16.22 -3.75
C ASP A 14 7.20 15.81 -2.86
N ASN A 15 6.94 15.10 -1.76
CA ASN A 15 7.94 14.78 -0.74
C ASN A 15 8.13 13.26 -0.54
N ILE A 16 7.76 12.44 -1.52
CA ILE A 16 7.86 10.98 -1.44
C ILE A 16 9.33 10.57 -1.19
N PRO A 17 9.66 9.93 -0.07
CA PRO A 17 11.05 9.72 0.34
C PRO A 17 11.68 8.50 -0.33
N MET A 18 10.86 7.57 -0.80
CA MET A 18 11.31 6.32 -1.38
C MET A 18 10.27 5.71 -2.32
N MET A 19 10.76 4.94 -3.27
CA MET A 19 9.93 4.13 -4.17
C MET A 19 10.62 2.80 -4.43
N PHE A 20 9.86 1.71 -4.33
CA PHE A 20 10.27 0.39 -4.79
C PHE A 20 9.64 0.13 -6.16
N ILE A 21 10.44 -0.32 -7.12
CA ILE A 21 10.02 -0.60 -8.49
C ILE A 21 10.19 -2.09 -8.76
N THR A 22 9.16 -2.73 -9.30
CA THR A 22 9.29 -4.09 -9.82
C THR A 22 8.51 -4.31 -11.11
N PHE A 23 8.97 -5.26 -11.92
CA PHE A 23 8.33 -5.64 -13.18
C PHE A 23 7.89 -7.10 -13.12
N PRO A 24 6.66 -7.40 -12.62
CA PRO A 24 6.19 -8.77 -12.50
C PRO A 24 6.22 -9.52 -13.84
N SER A 25 5.90 -8.84 -14.95
CA SER A 25 5.96 -9.42 -16.29
C SER A 25 7.36 -9.87 -16.72
N ALA A 26 8.42 -9.27 -16.17
CA ALA A 26 9.79 -9.71 -16.47
C ALA A 26 10.19 -10.95 -15.65
N LYS A 27 9.51 -11.20 -14.53
CA LYS A 27 9.73 -12.35 -13.65
C LYS A 27 8.93 -13.58 -14.05
N ASP A 28 7.89 -13.41 -14.86
CA ASP A 28 7.06 -14.51 -15.36
C ASP A 28 7.49 -14.90 -16.79
N PRO A 29 8.03 -16.11 -17.00
CA PRO A 29 8.49 -16.56 -18.32
C PRO A 29 7.37 -16.65 -19.36
N THR A 30 6.10 -16.77 -18.93
CA THR A 30 4.95 -16.89 -19.82
C THR A 30 4.36 -15.53 -20.25
N ALA A 31 4.77 -14.43 -19.60
CA ALA A 31 4.16 -13.13 -19.79
C ALA A 31 4.25 -12.62 -21.24
N LYS A 32 5.39 -12.85 -21.91
CA LYS A 32 5.58 -12.44 -23.32
C LYS A 32 4.61 -13.14 -24.28
N THR A 33 4.26 -14.38 -24.00
CA THR A 33 3.32 -15.17 -24.80
C THR A 33 1.88 -14.76 -24.52
N ARG A 34 1.51 -14.59 -23.25
CA ARG A 34 0.13 -14.22 -22.84
C ARG A 34 -0.21 -12.76 -23.13
N HIS A 35 0.78 -11.87 -23.06
CA HIS A 35 0.62 -10.43 -23.24
C HIS A 35 1.71 -9.84 -24.14
N PRO A 36 1.74 -10.19 -25.44
CA PRO A 36 2.77 -9.70 -26.36
C PRO A 36 2.82 -8.18 -26.42
N GLY A 37 4.04 -7.61 -26.37
CA GLY A 37 4.26 -6.17 -26.45
C GLY A 37 3.83 -5.37 -25.21
N LYS A 38 3.34 -6.03 -24.16
CA LYS A 38 2.92 -5.38 -22.90
C LYS A 38 3.85 -5.78 -21.76
N SER A 39 3.99 -4.89 -20.79
CA SER A 39 4.71 -5.14 -19.54
C SER A 39 3.96 -4.47 -18.40
N CYS A 40 3.97 -5.09 -17.23
CA CYS A 40 3.43 -4.53 -16.00
C CYS A 40 4.57 -4.05 -15.11
N MET A 41 4.42 -2.83 -14.60
CA MET A 41 5.29 -2.24 -13.59
C MET A 41 4.46 -2.01 -12.32
N THR A 42 5.05 -2.32 -11.18
CA THR A 42 4.47 -2.06 -9.86
C THR A 42 5.38 -1.10 -9.12
N LEU A 43 4.81 0.03 -8.70
CA LEU A 43 5.47 1.04 -7.88
C LEU A 43 4.87 0.96 -6.47
N LEU A 44 5.73 0.90 -5.46
CA LEU A 44 5.34 0.79 -4.06
C LEU A 44 6.04 1.90 -3.28
N THR A 45 5.29 2.57 -2.42
CA THR A 45 5.83 3.56 -1.47
C THR A 45 5.15 3.41 -0.11
N MET A 46 5.69 4.09 0.89
CA MET A 46 5.13 4.10 2.23
C MET A 46 4.12 5.24 2.35
N VAL A 47 2.98 4.95 2.98
CA VAL A 47 1.94 5.94 3.28
C VAL A 47 1.35 5.69 4.66
N LYS A 48 0.88 6.73 5.34
CA LYS A 48 0.10 6.57 6.59
C LYS A 48 -1.40 6.59 6.32
N TYR A 49 -2.17 5.92 7.18
CA TYR A 49 -3.62 5.75 7.01
C TYR A 49 -4.37 7.09 7.10
N GLU A 50 -3.92 7.98 7.98
CA GLU A 50 -4.51 9.27 8.30
C GLU A 50 -4.69 10.16 7.07
N TRP A 51 -3.79 10.05 6.09
CA TRP A 51 -3.90 10.79 4.82
C TRP A 51 -5.10 10.38 3.96
N PHE A 52 -5.71 9.23 4.24
CA PHE A 52 -6.87 8.72 3.51
C PHE A 52 -8.10 8.59 4.43
N GLU A 53 -7.99 8.93 5.71
CA GLU A 53 -9.00 8.60 6.71
C GLU A 53 -10.36 9.25 6.43
N GLU A 54 -10.39 10.44 5.83
CA GLU A 54 -11.63 11.13 5.50
C GLU A 54 -12.57 10.33 4.58
N TRP A 55 -12.03 9.36 3.83
CA TRP A 55 -12.81 8.50 2.93
C TRP A 55 -13.09 7.11 3.51
N LYS A 56 -12.83 6.85 4.80
CA LYS A 56 -12.94 5.50 5.39
C LYS A 56 -14.34 4.89 5.28
N ASP A 57 -15.38 5.71 5.43
CA ASP A 57 -16.78 5.27 5.42
C ASP A 57 -17.40 5.29 4.00
N SER A 58 -16.63 5.70 3.00
CA SER A 58 -17.08 5.71 1.61
C SER A 58 -17.04 4.31 0.99
N SER A 59 -18.03 4.03 0.15
CA SER A 59 -18.12 2.72 -0.53
C SER A 59 -17.05 2.56 -1.61
N VAL A 60 -16.54 1.34 -1.76
CA VAL A 60 -15.54 1.01 -2.78
C VAL A 60 -16.06 1.36 -4.17
N ARG A 61 -15.16 1.92 -5.00
CA ARG A 61 -15.45 2.48 -6.33
C ARG A 61 -16.39 3.69 -6.36
N LYS A 62 -16.84 4.21 -5.21
CA LYS A 62 -17.65 5.44 -5.11
C LYS A 62 -17.11 6.39 -4.04
N ARG A 63 -15.79 6.53 -3.95
CA ARG A 63 -15.11 7.42 -2.99
C ARG A 63 -15.04 8.89 -3.41
N GLY A 64 -15.63 9.21 -4.57
CA GLY A 64 -15.62 10.54 -5.16
C GLY A 64 -14.32 10.87 -5.89
N ASP A 65 -14.37 11.97 -6.63
CA ASP A 65 -13.27 12.44 -7.46
C ASP A 65 -12.10 12.96 -6.62
N ASP A 66 -12.36 13.53 -5.43
CA ASP A 66 -11.31 14.02 -4.53
C ASP A 66 -10.34 12.90 -4.10
N TYR A 67 -10.90 11.75 -3.68
CA TYR A 67 -10.09 10.57 -3.35
C TYR A 67 -9.31 10.06 -4.57
N TYR A 68 -9.97 10.02 -5.73
CA TYR A 68 -9.34 9.55 -6.97
C TYR A 68 -8.19 10.47 -7.38
N ASN A 69 -8.41 11.78 -7.41
CA ASN A 69 -7.41 12.79 -7.74
C ASN A 69 -6.25 12.76 -6.74
N TYR A 70 -6.55 12.61 -5.45
CA TYR A 70 -5.53 12.52 -4.42
C TYR A 70 -4.62 11.28 -4.58
N LYS A 71 -5.19 10.08 -4.69
CA LYS A 71 -4.36 8.87 -4.88
C LYS A 71 -3.58 8.93 -6.20
N MET A 72 -4.18 9.52 -7.24
CA MET A 72 -3.56 9.62 -8.55
C MET A 72 -2.46 10.69 -8.60
N SER A 73 -2.52 11.75 -7.80
CA SER A 73 -1.41 12.71 -7.70
C SER A 73 -0.13 12.04 -7.20
N ILE A 74 -0.24 11.19 -6.17
CA ILE A 74 0.87 10.37 -5.66
C ILE A 74 1.34 9.38 -6.73
N ALA A 75 0.42 8.67 -7.39
CA ALA A 75 0.77 7.69 -8.42
C ALA A 75 1.48 8.32 -9.63
N ASN A 76 1.01 9.49 -10.09
CA ASN A 76 1.64 10.25 -11.15
C ASN A 76 3.06 10.69 -10.75
N LYS A 77 3.25 11.21 -9.54
CA LYS A 77 4.59 11.61 -9.04
C LYS A 77 5.55 10.44 -8.96
N LEU A 78 5.09 9.27 -8.50
CA LEU A 78 5.88 8.03 -8.52
C LEU A 78 6.24 7.62 -9.95
N PHE A 79 5.29 7.69 -10.88
CA PHE A 79 5.55 7.33 -12.28
C PHE A 79 6.52 8.29 -12.97
N ASP A 80 6.39 9.59 -12.74
CA ASP A 80 7.31 10.61 -13.24
C ASP A 80 8.72 10.39 -12.69
N TRP A 81 8.84 10.10 -11.40
CA TRP A 81 10.12 9.74 -10.78
C TRP A 81 10.69 8.44 -11.38
N ALA A 82 9.85 7.42 -11.61
CA ALA A 82 10.28 6.19 -12.27
C ALA A 82 10.76 6.45 -13.70
N CYS A 83 10.16 7.39 -14.42
CA CYS A 83 10.58 7.81 -15.76
C CYS A 83 11.94 8.54 -15.79
N ILE A 84 12.44 9.06 -14.66
CA ILE A 84 13.82 9.56 -14.56
C ILE A 84 14.80 8.40 -14.70
N HIS A 85 14.52 7.27 -14.03
CA HIS A 85 15.35 6.06 -14.08
C HIS A 85 15.11 5.22 -15.33
N PHE A 86 13.89 5.24 -15.87
CA PHE A 86 13.49 4.50 -17.06
C PHE A 86 12.85 5.42 -18.12
N PRO A 87 13.63 6.29 -18.80
CA PRO A 87 13.10 7.31 -19.71
C PRO A 87 12.21 6.77 -20.84
N LYS A 88 12.46 5.52 -21.27
CA LYS A 88 11.69 4.85 -22.33
C LYS A 88 10.24 4.54 -21.94
N LEU A 89 9.86 4.70 -20.67
CA LEU A 89 8.49 4.53 -20.21
C LEU A 89 7.59 5.75 -20.51
N LYS A 90 8.19 6.93 -20.76
CA LYS A 90 7.42 8.14 -21.07
C LYS A 90 6.55 7.91 -22.31
N GLY A 91 5.25 8.20 -22.19
CA GLY A 91 4.27 7.97 -23.26
C GLY A 91 3.94 6.50 -23.56
N LYS A 92 4.40 5.54 -22.72
CA LYS A 92 4.07 4.11 -22.85
C LYS A 92 3.05 3.62 -21.83
N ALA A 93 2.67 4.44 -20.87
CA ALA A 93 1.60 4.12 -19.92
C ALA A 93 0.25 4.07 -20.66
N VAL A 94 -0.32 2.87 -20.80
CA VAL A 94 -1.65 2.66 -21.41
C VAL A 94 -2.76 2.55 -20.37
N PHE A 95 -2.39 2.26 -19.12
CA PHE A 95 -3.29 2.12 -17.98
C PHE A 95 -2.49 2.32 -16.70
N MET A 96 -3.09 3.01 -15.73
CA MET A 96 -2.54 3.19 -14.40
C MET A 96 -3.68 3.23 -13.39
N ASP A 97 -3.50 2.48 -12.29
CA ASP A 97 -4.38 2.53 -11.13
C ASP A 97 -3.52 2.43 -9.86
N ALA A 98 -4.05 2.94 -8.75
CA ALA A 98 -3.37 3.01 -7.48
C ALA A 98 -4.25 2.43 -6.37
N ALA A 99 -3.64 1.55 -5.57
CA ALA A 99 -4.21 1.07 -4.32
C ALA A 99 -3.73 1.94 -3.15
N THR A 100 -4.55 2.01 -2.10
CA THR A 100 -4.30 2.80 -0.89
C THR A 100 -4.55 1.93 0.36
N PRO A 101 -4.27 2.41 1.58
CA PRO A 101 -4.64 1.71 2.81
C PRO A 101 -6.14 1.35 2.85
N LEU A 102 -7.04 2.23 2.40
CA LEU A 102 -8.48 1.92 2.33
C LEU A 102 -8.82 0.80 1.33
N THR A 103 -7.98 0.62 0.31
CA THR A 103 -8.13 -0.49 -0.64
C THR A 103 -7.79 -1.81 0.03
N ASN A 104 -6.67 -1.85 0.77
CA ASN A 104 -6.25 -3.03 1.53
C ASN A 104 -7.24 -3.37 2.66
N ALA A 105 -7.70 -2.37 3.41
CA ALA A 105 -8.69 -2.57 4.47
C ALA A 105 -9.98 -3.21 3.96
N HIS A 106 -10.44 -2.80 2.78
CA HIS A 106 -11.65 -3.36 2.19
C HIS A 106 -11.46 -4.79 1.65
N TYR A 107 -10.44 -5.03 0.82
CA TYR A 107 -10.32 -6.31 0.11
C TYR A 107 -9.61 -7.40 0.93
N LEU A 108 -8.74 -7.01 1.86
CA LEU A 108 -7.95 -7.95 2.67
C LEU A 108 -8.38 -7.97 4.14
N GLY A 109 -9.29 -7.08 4.55
CA GLY A 109 -9.67 -6.93 5.96
C GLY A 109 -8.51 -6.45 6.84
N SER A 110 -7.46 -5.87 6.25
CA SER A 110 -6.29 -5.48 7.03
C SER A 110 -6.59 -4.25 7.90
N GLN A 111 -6.23 -4.34 9.18
CA GLN A 111 -6.43 -3.24 10.12
C GLN A 111 -5.69 -2.00 9.61
N ARG A 112 -6.42 -0.89 9.47
CA ARG A 112 -5.93 0.38 8.91
C ARG A 112 -5.14 0.21 7.60
N GLY A 113 -5.46 -0.81 6.80
CA GLY A 113 -4.83 -1.03 5.50
C GLY A 113 -3.40 -1.54 5.55
N ALA A 114 -2.91 -1.99 6.72
CA ALA A 114 -1.54 -2.42 6.92
C ALA A 114 -1.14 -3.52 5.93
N MET A 115 -0.06 -3.29 5.18
CA MET A 115 0.52 -4.27 4.24
C MET A 115 1.35 -5.33 4.98
N TYR A 116 1.96 -4.94 6.10
CA TYR A 116 2.85 -5.79 6.87
C TYR A 116 2.37 -6.02 8.32
N SER A 117 1.06 -5.91 8.61
CA SER A 117 0.49 -6.03 9.97
C SER A 117 1.17 -5.07 10.95
N ALA A 118 1.50 -5.55 12.14
CA ALA A 118 1.84 -4.74 13.28
C ALA A 118 3.05 -3.88 12.95
N GLU A 119 2.94 -2.60 13.28
CA GLU A 119 4.01 -1.65 13.04
C GLU A 119 5.33 -2.17 13.64
N HIS A 120 6.41 -1.95 12.89
CA HIS A 120 7.75 -2.34 13.30
C HIS A 120 8.37 -1.23 14.15
N ASN A 121 7.91 -1.12 15.40
CA ASN A 121 8.43 -0.17 16.39
C ASN A 121 8.92 -0.90 17.66
N LEU A 122 9.63 -0.18 18.53
CA LEU A 122 10.18 -0.75 19.76
C LEU A 122 9.10 -1.14 20.79
N ALA A 123 7.98 -0.42 20.81
CA ALA A 123 6.87 -0.68 21.73
C ALA A 123 6.30 -2.11 21.58
N ARG A 124 6.46 -2.72 20.40
CA ARG A 124 6.03 -4.10 20.15
C ARG A 124 6.78 -5.16 20.96
N PHE A 125 7.95 -4.82 21.49
CA PHE A 125 8.75 -5.71 22.33
C PHE A 125 8.49 -5.52 23.83
N GLU A 126 7.62 -4.58 24.20
CA GLU A 126 7.20 -4.43 25.60
C GLU A 126 6.44 -5.67 26.07
N ALA A 127 6.60 -6.01 27.35
CA ALA A 127 6.04 -7.23 27.93
C ALA A 127 4.52 -7.33 27.73
N GLU A 128 3.81 -6.20 27.80
CA GLU A 128 2.37 -6.14 27.60
C GLU A 128 1.97 -6.41 26.14
N ALA A 129 2.67 -5.80 25.18
CA ALA A 129 2.45 -6.05 23.75
C ALA A 129 2.75 -7.51 23.39
N VAL A 130 3.82 -8.09 23.94
CA VAL A 130 4.16 -9.51 23.74
C VAL A 130 3.10 -10.43 24.36
N ALA A 131 2.58 -10.10 25.55
CA ALA A 131 1.54 -10.88 26.21
C ALA A 131 0.22 -10.87 25.42
N ARG A 132 -0.21 -9.70 24.92
CA ARG A 132 -1.43 -9.54 24.11
C ARG A 132 -1.35 -10.24 22.75
N ASN A 133 -0.17 -10.29 22.14
CA ASN A 133 0.03 -10.87 20.81
C ASN A 133 0.37 -12.37 20.82
N ARG A 134 0.21 -13.07 21.96
CA ARG A 134 0.37 -14.53 21.99
C ARG A 134 -0.77 -15.18 21.22
N CYS A 135 -0.43 -16.12 20.34
CA CYS A 135 -1.42 -16.93 19.64
C CYS A 135 -2.08 -17.91 20.61
N SER A 136 -3.16 -17.48 21.25
CA SER A 136 -4.00 -18.28 22.13
C SER A 136 -5.45 -18.02 21.77
N THR A 137 -6.23 -19.09 21.56
CA THR A 137 -7.65 -18.99 21.23
C THR A 137 -8.48 -19.66 22.34
N PRO A 138 -9.63 -19.09 22.73
CA PRO A 138 -10.51 -19.72 23.72
C PRO A 138 -11.27 -20.93 23.17
N VAL A 139 -11.21 -21.14 21.84
CA VAL A 139 -11.93 -22.22 21.14
C VAL A 139 -10.96 -23.36 20.85
N LYS A 140 -11.25 -24.54 21.41
CA LYS A 140 -10.45 -25.75 21.18
C LYS A 140 -10.36 -26.06 19.68
N ASN A 141 -9.15 -26.38 19.21
CA ASN A 141 -8.84 -26.70 17.81
C ASN A 141 -9.05 -25.55 16.81
N LEU A 142 -9.18 -24.30 17.27
CA LEU A 142 -9.12 -23.14 16.40
C LEU A 142 -7.67 -22.67 16.27
N PHE A 143 -7.12 -22.79 15.07
CA PHE A 143 -5.77 -22.35 14.73
C PHE A 143 -5.84 -21.07 13.90
N ILE A 144 -4.97 -20.10 14.20
CA ILE A 144 -4.83 -18.86 13.44
C ILE A 144 -3.50 -18.89 12.71
N SER A 145 -3.53 -18.85 11.39
CA SER A 145 -2.35 -18.88 10.53
C SER A 145 -2.27 -17.64 9.63
N VAL A 146 -2.35 -16.44 10.22
CA VAL A 146 -2.22 -15.17 9.48
C VAL A 146 -1.70 -14.05 10.39
N LYS A 147 -1.28 -12.96 9.76
CA LYS A 147 -0.92 -11.67 10.37
C LYS A 147 -2.15 -11.07 11.04
N PHE A 148 -2.17 -11.05 12.37
CA PHE A 148 -3.27 -10.56 13.19
C PHE A 148 -2.73 -9.46 14.12
N ASP A 149 -3.34 -8.28 14.07
CA ASP A 149 -3.24 -7.30 15.14
C ASP A 149 -4.54 -7.38 15.94
N LEU A 150 -4.47 -7.98 17.13
CA LEU A 150 -5.57 -7.98 18.08
C LEU A 150 -5.56 -6.62 18.80
N GLN A 151 -6.46 -5.73 18.42
CA GLN A 151 -7.00 -4.75 19.36
C GLN A 151 -8.39 -5.27 19.76
N ALA A 152 -8.48 -5.78 20.98
CA ALA A 152 -9.73 -5.90 21.72
C ALA A 152 -9.94 -4.62 22.52
#